data_AF-A0A3P7FU28-F1
#
_entry.id   AF-A0A3P7FU28-F1
#
_cell.length_a   1.000
_cell.length_b   1.000
_cell.length_c   1.000
_cell.angle_alpha   90.00
_cell.angle_beta   90.00
_cell.angle_gamma   90.00
#
_symmetry.space_group_name_H-M   'P 1'
#
loop_
_entity.id
_entity.type
_entity.pdbx_description
1 polymer ?
#
loop_
_entity_poly.entity_id
_entity_poly.type
_entity_poly.pdbx_seq_one_letter_code
_entity_poly.pdbx_strand_id
1 'polypeptide(L)'
;MLKRVEGYTCQCLDGFVDLSENPELKPGRICQKEINECADPSNYNIDCSENARCYDMAESFTCICNPGFTDISSHYSLLPGRKCVENVNECNGTNDCSPNADCIDQPTG
;
A
#
# COMPACT_ATOMS: atom_id res chain seq x y z
N MET A 1 31.33 -22.09 37.58
CA MET A 1 30.00 -21.43 37.64
C MET A 1 29.59 -21.05 36.23
N LEU A 2 28.58 -21.71 35.67
CA LEU A 2 27.96 -21.28 34.42
C LEU A 2 27.05 -20.09 34.76
N LYS A 3 27.34 -18.89 34.24
CA LYS A 3 26.43 -17.75 34.35
C LYS A 3 25.14 -18.14 33.62
N ARG A 4 24.05 -18.34 34.36
CA ARG A 4 22.71 -18.38 33.78
C ARG A 4 22.52 -17.01 33.14
N VAL A 5 22.41 -16.94 31.81
CA VAL A 5 21.97 -15.72 31.15
C VAL A 5 20.50 -15.57 31.52
N GLU A 6 20.24 -14.93 32.65
CA GLU A 6 18.88 -14.55 33.04
C GLU A 6 18.49 -13.36 32.18
N GLY A 7 18.00 -13.66 30.98
CA GLY A 7 17.31 -12.71 30.11
C GLY A 7 15.83 -13.04 30.11
N TYR A 8 14.99 -12.00 30.15
CA TYR A 8 13.58 -12.11 29.79
C TYR A 8 13.38 -11.48 28.41
N THR A 9 12.38 -11.96 27.69
CA THR A 9 11.89 -11.36 26.46
C THR A 9 10.39 -11.18 26.58
N CYS A 10 9.81 -10.22 25.86
CA CYS A 10 8.36 -10.04 25.81
C CYS A 10 7.89 -10.31 24.38
N GLN A 11 6.63 -10.69 24.24
CA GLN A 11 5.97 -10.86 22.95
C GLN A 11 4.62 -10.15 23.05
N CYS A 12 4.22 -9.42 22.01
CA CYS A 12 2.89 -8.86 21.93
C CYS A 12 1.84 -9.98 21.86
N LEU A 13 0.64 -9.72 22.40
CA LEU A 13 -0.48 -10.65 22.30
C LEU A 13 -0.95 -10.76 20.85
N ASP A 14 -1.66 -11.84 20.52
CA ASP A 14 -2.32 -11.97 19.21
C ASP A 14 -3.21 -10.76 18.93
N GLY A 15 -3.13 -10.23 17.70
CA GLY A 15 -3.82 -9.00 17.30
C GLY A 15 -3.15 -7.70 17.78
N PHE A 16 -1.86 -7.75 18.13
CA PHE A 16 -1.04 -6.58 18.42
C PHE A 16 0.28 -6.61 17.66
N VAL A 17 0.65 -5.48 17.05
CA VAL A 17 1.95 -5.26 16.41
C VAL A 17 2.99 -4.72 17.38
N ASP A 18 4.23 -5.18 17.24
CA ASP A 18 5.37 -4.73 18.04
C ASP A 18 6.05 -3.53 17.38
N LEU A 19 5.88 -2.36 17.99
CA LEU A 19 6.46 -1.09 17.57
C LEU A 19 7.64 -0.67 18.45
N SER A 20 8.28 -1.62 19.15
CA SER A 20 9.44 -1.33 19.99
C SER A 20 10.58 -0.74 19.16
N GLU A 21 11.38 0.18 19.71
CA GLU A 21 12.51 0.80 18.99
C GLU A 21 13.54 -0.23 18.46
N ASN A 22 13.63 -1.38 19.12
CA ASN A 22 14.48 -2.49 18.70
C ASN A 22 13.75 -3.82 18.99
N PRO A 23 12.84 -4.25 18.10
CA PRO A 23 12.07 -5.48 18.30
C PRO A 23 12.94 -6.73 18.29
N GLU A 24 14.11 -6.71 17.64
CA GLU A 24 15.01 -7.87 17.60
C GLU A 24 15.66 -8.15 18.97
N LEU A 25 16.08 -7.10 19.69
CA LEU A 25 16.77 -7.22 20.99
C LEU A 25 15.86 -7.00 22.19
N LYS A 26 14.80 -6.21 22.03
CA LYS A 26 13.84 -5.83 23.08
C LYS A 26 12.40 -5.85 22.53
N PRO A 27 11.91 -7.00 22.06
CA PRO A 27 10.54 -7.13 21.55
C PRO A 27 9.52 -6.93 22.67
N GLY A 28 8.32 -6.46 22.33
CA GLY A 28 7.17 -6.34 23.21
C GLY A 28 7.32 -5.26 24.29
N ARG A 29 8.09 -4.19 24.02
CA ARG A 29 8.12 -2.97 24.87
C ARG A 29 7.03 -1.99 24.48
N ILE A 30 6.64 -1.96 23.20
CA ILE A 30 5.53 -1.15 22.67
C ILE A 30 4.67 -2.06 21.81
N CYS A 31 3.48 -2.41 22.29
CA CYS A 31 2.50 -3.20 21.54
C CYS A 31 1.28 -2.33 21.23
N GLN A 32 0.93 -2.20 19.95
CA GLN A 32 -0.26 -1.50 19.51
C GLN A 32 -1.26 -2.50 18.94
N LYS A 33 -2.56 -2.28 19.19
CA LYS A 33 -3.60 -3.13 18.61
C LYS A 33 -3.50 -3.09 17.08
N GLU A 34 -3.52 -4.26 16.44
CA GLU A 34 -3.73 -4.36 15.00
C GLU A 34 -5.09 -3.73 14.66
N ILE A 35 -5.06 -2.73 13.80
CA ILE A 35 -6.24 -2.04 13.32
C ILE A 35 -6.34 -2.39 11.86
N ASN A 36 -7.52 -2.87 11.44
CA ASN A 36 -7.81 -2.97 10.02
C ASN A 36 -8.42 -1.64 9.56
N GLU A 37 -7.62 -0.70 9.07
CA GLU A 37 -8.15 0.62 8.68
C GLU A 37 -9.12 0.51 7.50
N CYS A 38 -8.93 -0.48 6.63
CA CYS A 38 -9.82 -0.73 5.49
C CYS A 38 -11.22 -1.21 5.91
N ALA A 39 -11.39 -1.72 7.14
CA ALA A 39 -12.69 -2.14 7.67
C ALA A 39 -13.56 -0.96 8.14
N ASP A 40 -12.97 0.22 8.34
CA ASP A 40 -13.68 1.42 8.75
C ASP A 40 -13.20 2.68 7.99
N PRO A 41 -13.52 2.77 6.68
CA PRO A 41 -12.95 3.80 5.81
C PRO A 41 -13.19 5.24 6.25
N SER A 42 -14.34 5.50 6.89
CA SER A 42 -14.74 6.83 7.33
C SER A 42 -13.97 7.29 8.57
N ASN A 43 -13.68 6.38 9.51
CA ASN A 43 -12.97 6.74 10.74
C ASN A 43 -11.45 6.89 10.51
N TYR A 44 -10.88 6.14 9.56
CA TYR A 44 -9.45 6.17 9.25
C TYR A 44 -9.07 7.03 8.04
N ASN A 45 -10.03 7.79 7.49
CA ASN A 45 -9.82 8.67 6.34
C ASN A 45 -9.18 7.96 5.14
N ILE A 46 -9.69 6.78 4.80
CA ILE A 46 -9.22 6.05 3.62
C ILE A 46 -9.57 6.84 2.37
N ASP A 47 -8.55 7.29 1.66
CA ASP A 47 -8.64 8.17 0.50
C ASP A 47 -8.12 7.50 -0.77
N CYS A 48 -8.22 6.17 -0.85
CA CYS A 48 -7.98 5.42 -2.08
C CYS A 48 -8.81 5.98 -3.25
N SER A 49 -8.24 5.91 -4.46
CA SER A 49 -9.01 6.16 -5.68
C SER A 49 -10.26 5.27 -5.73
N GLU A 50 -11.34 5.73 -6.35
CA GLU A 50 -12.51 4.89 -6.63
C GLU A 50 -12.15 3.62 -7.44
N ASN A 51 -11.08 3.69 -8.23
CA ASN A 51 -10.54 2.60 -9.02
C ASN A 51 -9.36 1.90 -8.33
N ALA A 52 -9.26 2.00 -6.99
CA ALA A 52 -8.29 1.30 -6.18
C ALA A 52 -8.96 0.52 -5.05
N ARG A 53 -8.23 -0.47 -4.54
CA ARG A 53 -8.62 -1.25 -3.35
C ARG A 53 -7.69 -0.92 -2.19
N CYS A 54 -8.27 -0.75 -1.01
CA CYS A 54 -7.55 -0.63 0.26
C CYS A 54 -6.99 -1.98 0.69
N TYR A 55 -5.74 -1.99 1.12
CA TYR A 55 -5.04 -3.12 1.72
C TYR A 55 -4.48 -2.73 3.07
N ASP A 56 -4.82 -3.55 4.06
CA ASP A 56 -4.35 -3.42 5.42
C ASP A 56 -2.87 -3.80 5.53
N MET A 57 -2.10 -3.03 6.28
CA MET A 57 -0.72 -3.30 6.63
C MET A 57 -0.54 -3.29 8.15
N ALA A 58 0.61 -3.80 8.62
CA ALA A 58 0.90 -3.89 10.05
C ALA A 58 0.84 -2.54 10.80
N GLU A 59 1.22 -1.44 10.15
CA GLU A 59 1.27 -0.11 10.78
C GLU A 59 0.23 0.89 10.21
N SER A 60 -0.41 0.59 9.07
CA SER A 60 -1.31 1.50 8.34
C SER A 60 -2.01 0.76 7.19
N PHE A 61 -2.48 1.49 6.17
CA PHE A 61 -3.04 0.94 4.94
C PHE A 61 -2.30 1.43 3.69
N THR A 62 -2.48 0.73 2.57
CA THR A 62 -2.15 1.22 1.23
C THR A 62 -3.31 1.04 0.27
N CYS A 63 -3.24 1.71 -0.86
CA CYS A 63 -4.18 1.55 -1.96
C CYS A 63 -3.43 0.97 -3.17
N ILE A 64 -4.06 0.01 -3.85
CA ILE A 64 -3.54 -0.55 -5.10
C ILE A 64 -4.62 -0.37 -6.16
N CYS A 65 -4.25 0.18 -7.32
CA CYS A 65 -5.17 0.32 -8.45
C CYS A 65 -5.73 -1.03 -8.88
N ASN A 66 -7.01 -1.04 -9.25
CA ASN A 66 -7.70 -2.22 -9.75
C ASN A 66 -7.08 -2.68 -11.08
N PRO A 67 -7.21 -3.97 -11.45
CA PRO A 67 -6.80 -4.42 -12.77
C PRO A 67 -7.42 -3.57 -13.88
N GLY A 68 -6.62 -3.20 -14.88
CA GLY A 68 -7.04 -2.29 -15.95
C GLY A 68 -6.82 -0.81 -15.64
N PHE A 69 -6.19 -0.47 -14.50
CA PHE A 69 -5.82 0.90 -14.17
C PHE A 69 -4.32 1.02 -13.85
N THR A 70 -3.70 2.11 -14.31
CA THR A 70 -2.32 2.47 -14.01
C THR A 70 -2.28 3.49 -12.86
N ASP A 71 -1.36 3.26 -11.92
CA ASP A 71 -1.10 4.19 -10.81
C ASP A 71 -0.21 5.33 -11.27
N ILE A 72 -0.77 6.55 -11.30
CA ILE A 72 -0.03 7.79 -11.61
C ILE A 72 0.05 8.72 -10.40
N SER A 73 -0.18 8.20 -9.19
CA SER A 73 -0.19 8.98 -7.95
C SER A 73 1.12 9.73 -7.74
N SER A 74 2.25 9.12 -8.09
CA SER A 74 3.59 9.73 -8.00
C SER A 74 3.75 10.98 -8.85
N HIS A 75 3.07 11.08 -10.01
CA HIS A 75 3.10 12.28 -10.87
C HIS A 75 2.48 13.50 -10.17
N TYR A 76 1.67 13.27 -9.14
CA TYR A 76 0.99 14.31 -8.36
C TYR A 76 1.49 14.38 -6.91
N SER A 77 2.61 13.72 -6.60
CA SER A 77 3.15 13.63 -5.24
C SER A 77 2.16 13.05 -4.23
N LEU A 78 1.31 12.12 -4.67
CA LEU A 78 0.37 11.39 -3.84
C LEU A 78 0.95 10.01 -3.45
N LEU A 79 0.43 9.45 -2.36
CA LEU A 79 0.69 8.06 -1.99
C LEU A 79 0.12 7.08 -3.04
N PRO A 80 0.63 5.83 -3.13
CA PRO A 80 0.15 4.84 -4.10
C PRO A 80 -1.37 4.63 -4.07
N GLY A 81 -1.94 4.35 -5.25
CA GLY A 81 -3.37 4.04 -5.45
C GLY A 81 -4.35 5.18 -5.18
N ARG A 82 -3.88 6.42 -5.09
CA ARG A 82 -4.72 7.63 -4.88
C ARG A 82 -5.18 8.26 -6.20
N LYS A 83 -4.45 7.99 -7.28
CA LYS A 83 -4.84 8.38 -8.64
C LYS A 83 -4.58 7.24 -9.63
N CYS A 84 -5.65 6.52 -9.93
CA CYS A 84 -5.67 5.41 -10.88
C CYS A 84 -6.36 5.86 -12.17
N VAL A 85 -5.69 5.72 -13.31
CA VAL A 85 -6.25 6.05 -14.63
C VAL A 85 -6.52 4.75 -15.39
N GLU A 86 -7.68 4.68 -16.03
CA GLU A 86 -8.04 3.51 -16.86
C GLU A 86 -7.02 3.34 -17.99
N ASN A 87 -6.60 2.10 -18.21
CA ASN A 87 -5.74 1.75 -19.33
C ASN A 87 -6.58 1.81 -20.60
N VAL A 88 -6.48 2.92 -21.31
CA VAL A 88 -7.06 3.06 -22.65
C VAL A 88 -6.00 2.63 -23.64
N ASN A 89 -6.36 1.77 -24.59
CA ASN A 89 -5.51 1.50 -25.74
C ASN A 89 -5.90 2.45 -26.87
N GLU A 90 -5.15 3.53 -27.06
CA GLU A 90 -5.46 4.50 -28.11
C GLU A 90 -5.30 3.93 -29.52
N CYS A 91 -4.51 2.86 -29.68
CA CYS A 91 -4.37 2.15 -30.94
C CYS A 91 -5.63 1.39 -31.37
N ASN A 92 -6.62 1.22 -30.48
CA ASN A 92 -7.93 0.66 -30.81
C ASN A 92 -8.93 1.73 -31.34
N GLY A 93 -8.45 2.65 -32.17
CA GLY A 93 -9.28 3.57 -32.94
C GLY A 93 -9.55 4.95 -32.33
N THR A 94 -8.91 5.31 -31.21
CA THR A 94 -9.01 6.67 -30.64
C THR A 94 -7.76 7.53 -30.86
N ASN A 95 -6.72 6.99 -31.51
CA ASN A 95 -5.52 7.73 -31.87
C ASN A 95 -5.74 8.70 -33.05
N ASP A 96 -4.92 9.74 -33.09
CA ASP A 96 -4.80 10.71 -34.18
C ASP A 96 -3.49 10.53 -34.97
N CYS A 97 -2.91 9.32 -34.92
CA CYS A 97 -1.66 9.02 -35.59
C CYS A 97 -1.78 9.21 -37.10
N SER A 98 -0.68 9.64 -37.72
CA SER A 98 -0.57 9.68 -39.17
C SER A 98 -0.79 8.30 -39.77
N PRO A 99 -1.41 8.17 -40.96
CA PRO A 99 -1.53 6.88 -41.66
C PRO A 99 -0.20 6.17 -41.95
N ASN A 100 0.92 6.90 -41.87
CA ASN A 100 2.28 6.37 -42.06
C ASN A 100 3.04 6.16 -40.73
N ALA A 101 2.38 6.26 -39.58
CA ALA A 101 2.97 6.02 -38.26
C ALA A 101 2.52 4.66 -37.70
N ASP A 102 3.36 4.05 -36.87
CA ASP A 102 3.01 2.87 -36.08
C ASP A 102 2.49 3.34 -34.72
N CYS A 103 1.31 2.88 -34.33
CA CYS A 103 0.74 3.20 -33.04
C CYS A 103 1.23 2.18 -32.01
N ILE A 104 1.87 2.67 -30.94
CA ILE A 104 2.32 1.85 -29.83
C ILE A 104 1.60 2.34 -28.57
N ASP A 105 0.80 1.46 -28.00
CA ASP A 105 0.12 1.67 -26.72
C ASP A 105 1.15 1.95 -25.62
N GLN A 106 1.00 3.07 -24.91
CA GLN A 106 1.85 3.36 -23.75
C GLN A 106 1.14 2.90 -22.48
N PRO A 107 1.85 2.25 -21.54
CA PRO A 107 1.26 1.88 -20.24
C PRO A 107 0.77 3.09 -19.42
N THR A 108 1.17 4.29 -19.81
CA THR A 108 1.00 5.54 -19.10
C THR A 108 0.27 6.53 -20.02
N GLY A 109 -0.99 6.80 -19.72
CA GLY A 109 -1.69 7.98 -20.26
C GLY A 109 -1.24 9.26 -19.58
#